data_AF-A0AA35L6S2-F1
#
_entry.id   AF-A0AA35L6S2-F1
#
_cell.length_a   1.000
_cell.length_b   1.000
_cell.length_c   1.000
_cell.angle_alpha   90.00
_cell.angle_beta   90.00
_cell.angle_gamma   90.00
#
_symmetry.space_group_name_H-M   'P 1'
#
loop_
_entity.id
_entity.type
_entity.pdbx_description
1 polymer ?
#
loop_
_entity_poly.entity_id
_entity_poly.type
_entity_poly.pdbx_seq_one_letter_code
_entity_poly.pdbx_strand_id
1 'polypeptide(L)'
;MKEGEPFCCYDCTPCPEGKFSEQEDMNDCSTCTDKTYPSNRQDFCIPKLIYGPAPVMNDKTTGLSFYQMSPKDALQHAGILTLLLHFNWTWIGILTSNDEYGERFVQTVFPVFSRK
;
A
#
# COMPACT_ATOMS: atom_id res chain seq x y z
N MET A 1 10.84 -23.60 -48.59
CA MET A 1 10.90 -22.14 -48.36
C MET A 1 9.49 -21.62 -48.46
N LYS A 2 8.94 -21.06 -47.38
CA LYS A 2 7.64 -20.37 -47.45
C LYS A 2 7.91 -18.89 -47.68
N GLU A 3 7.29 -18.36 -48.72
CA GLU A 3 7.44 -16.99 -49.18
C GLU A 3 6.52 -16.10 -48.33
N GLY A 4 7.10 -15.14 -47.58
CA GLY A 4 6.34 -14.15 -46.81
C GLY A 4 6.67 -14.02 -45.31
N GLU A 5 7.60 -14.80 -44.76
CA GLU A 5 7.97 -14.76 -43.33
C GLU A 5 9.40 -14.20 -43.16
N PRO A 6 9.66 -13.29 -42.20
CA PRO A 6 11.00 -12.75 -41.98
C PRO A 6 11.99 -13.86 -41.57
N PHE A 7 13.26 -13.71 -41.98
CA PHE A 7 14.31 -14.73 -41.82
C PHE A 7 14.64 -15.05 -40.35
N CYS A 8 14.28 -14.16 -39.41
CA CYS A 8 14.43 -14.35 -37.98
C CYS A 8 13.23 -13.77 -37.24
N CYS A 9 12.46 -14.64 -36.58
CA CYS A 9 11.60 -14.30 -35.46
C CYS A 9 12.30 -14.87 -34.22
N TYR A 10 12.76 -14.00 -33.33
CA TYR A 10 13.23 -14.42 -32.01
C TYR A 10 12.10 -14.19 -31.02
N ASP A 11 11.91 -15.16 -30.13
CA ASP A 11 10.94 -15.03 -29.05
C ASP A 11 11.47 -14.04 -28.01
N CYS A 12 10.63 -13.09 -27.60
CA CYS A 12 10.95 -12.16 -26.53
C CYS A 12 11.10 -12.91 -25.20
N THR A 13 12.21 -12.65 -24.48
CA THR A 13 12.38 -13.13 -23.11
C THR A 13 11.62 -12.21 -22.15
N PRO A 14 10.76 -12.76 -21.28
CA PRO A 14 10.12 -11.96 -20.25
C PRO A 14 11.16 -11.41 -19.25
N CYS A 15 10.82 -10.28 -18.61
CA CYS A 15 11.64 -9.67 -17.58
C CYS A 15 11.97 -10.65 -16.41
N PRO A 16 13.01 -10.34 -15.61
CA PRO A 16 13.23 -11.11 -14.38
C PRO A 16 12.09 -10.88 -13.38
N GLU A 17 11.91 -11.83 -12.46
CA GLU A 17 10.86 -11.78 -11.45
C GLU A 17 10.86 -10.45 -10.66
N GLY A 18 9.67 -9.88 -10.45
CA GLY A 18 9.50 -8.61 -9.74
C GLY A 18 9.68 -7.36 -10.60
N LYS A 19 10.05 -7.49 -11.87
CA LYS A 19 10.20 -6.37 -12.81
C LYS A 19 9.20 -6.42 -13.97
N PHE A 20 9.06 -5.30 -14.68
CA PHE A 20 8.20 -5.15 -15.85
C PHE A 20 8.80 -4.23 -16.92
N SER A 21 8.29 -4.30 -18.15
CA SER A 21 8.58 -3.39 -19.25
C SER A 21 7.33 -3.14 -20.11
N GLU A 22 6.99 -1.87 -20.36
CA GLU A 22 5.85 -1.53 -21.25
C GLU A 22 6.19 -1.72 -22.74
N GLN A 23 7.47 -1.87 -23.09
CA GLN A 23 7.95 -2.00 -24.46
C GLN A 23 8.72 -3.31 -24.66
N GLU A 24 8.48 -3.95 -25.80
CA GLU A 24 9.26 -5.09 -26.29
C GLU A 24 10.68 -4.64 -26.67
N ASP A 25 11.64 -5.57 -26.66
CA ASP A 25 13.06 -5.34 -26.96
C ASP A 25 13.76 -4.28 -26.09
N MET A 26 13.21 -3.98 -24.91
CA MET A 26 13.84 -3.08 -23.95
C MET A 26 14.97 -3.78 -23.20
N ASN A 27 16.15 -3.13 -23.13
CA ASN A 27 17.33 -3.70 -22.48
C ASN A 27 17.30 -3.65 -20.94
N ASP A 28 16.44 -2.82 -20.35
CA ASP A 28 16.34 -2.65 -18.91
C ASP A 28 14.88 -2.68 -18.43
N CYS A 29 14.61 -3.51 -17.43
CA CYS A 29 13.28 -3.66 -16.84
C CYS A 29 13.19 -2.84 -15.54
N SER A 30 12.02 -2.23 -15.33
CA SER A 30 11.73 -1.41 -14.15
C SER A 30 11.03 -2.24 -13.06
N THR A 31 11.08 -1.79 -11.81
CA THR A 31 10.27 -2.36 -10.72
C THR A 31 8.94 -1.63 -10.61
N CYS A 32 7.88 -2.35 -10.31
CA CYS A 32 6.60 -1.75 -9.94
C CYS A 32 6.73 -0.97 -8.62
N THR A 33 5.86 0.02 -8.39
CA THR A 33 5.76 0.69 -7.09
C THR A 33 5.31 -0.30 -6.01
N ASP A 34 5.61 -0.02 -4.74
CA ASP A 34 5.23 -0.88 -3.60
C ASP A 34 3.74 -1.25 -3.56
N LYS A 35 2.89 -0.40 -4.14
CA LYS A 35 1.43 -0.55 -4.26
C LYS A 35 0.98 -1.56 -5.31
N THR A 36 1.90 -2.05 -6.14
CA THR A 36 1.61 -2.81 -7.34
C THR A 36 2.54 -4.00 -7.48
N TYR A 37 2.17 -5.00 -8.28
CA TYR A 37 3.01 -6.15 -8.62
C TYR A 37 3.01 -6.34 -10.14
N PRO A 38 4.08 -6.86 -10.75
CA PRO A 38 4.11 -7.11 -12.18
C PRO A 38 3.07 -8.15 -12.59
N SER A 39 2.47 -7.98 -13.76
CA SER A 39 1.58 -8.97 -14.38
C SER A 39 2.32 -10.29 -14.64
N ASN A 40 1.58 -11.36 -14.93
CA ASN A 40 2.19 -12.65 -15.30
C ASN A 40 3.06 -12.57 -16.58
N ARG A 41 2.78 -11.60 -17.46
CA ARG A 41 3.57 -11.32 -18.66
C ARG A 41 4.63 -10.25 -18.45
N GLN A 42 4.64 -9.62 -17.26
CA GLN A 42 5.57 -8.56 -16.86
C GLN A 42 5.60 -7.37 -17.84
N ASP A 43 4.46 -7.08 -18.45
CA ASP A 43 4.22 -6.00 -19.39
C ASP A 43 3.52 -4.79 -18.75
N PHE A 44 2.87 -4.98 -17.60
CA PHE A 44 2.23 -3.92 -16.83
C PHE A 44 2.18 -4.23 -15.34
N CYS A 45 1.88 -3.23 -14.51
CA CYS A 45 1.72 -3.37 -13.07
C CYS A 45 0.24 -3.50 -12.65
N ILE A 46 -0.07 -4.47 -11.79
CA ILE A 46 -1.39 -4.73 -11.23
C ILE A 46 -1.50 -4.15 -9.81
N PRO A 47 -2.59 -3.44 -9.46
CA PRO A 47 -2.83 -2.95 -8.10
C PRO A 47 -2.90 -4.06 -7.04
N LYS A 48 -2.25 -3.87 -5.90
CA LYS A 48 -2.38 -4.75 -4.73
C LYS A 48 -3.65 -4.43 -3.95
N LEU A 49 -4.37 -5.49 -3.55
CA LEU A 49 -5.51 -5.43 -2.64
C LEU A 49 -5.01 -5.56 -1.20
N ILE A 50 -5.26 -4.56 -0.35
CA ILE A 50 -4.76 -4.52 1.02
C ILE A 50 -5.90 -4.90 1.99
N TYR A 51 -5.72 -6.01 2.69
CA TYR A 51 -6.67 -6.49 3.70
C TYR A 51 -6.44 -5.83 5.08
N GLY A 52 -5.23 -5.34 5.34
CA GLY A 52 -4.83 -4.78 6.62
C GLY A 52 -4.95 -3.25 6.75
N PRO A 53 -4.40 -2.67 7.82
CA PRO A 53 -4.28 -1.23 7.96
C PRO A 53 -3.43 -0.66 6.83
N ALA A 54 -3.61 0.63 6.54
CA ALA A 54 -2.89 1.25 5.43
C ALA A 54 -1.39 1.23 5.73
N PRO A 55 -0.52 0.73 4.82
CA PRO A 55 0.92 0.82 5.02
C PRO A 55 1.34 2.28 4.99
N VAL A 56 2.30 2.64 5.84
CA VAL A 56 2.96 3.93 5.76
C VAL A 56 3.90 3.87 4.56
N MET A 57 3.73 4.81 3.64
CA MET A 57 4.52 4.86 2.41
C MET A 57 5.31 6.16 2.38
N ASN A 58 6.62 6.04 2.18
CA ASN A 58 7.56 7.17 2.17
C ASN A 58 7.44 8.05 0.93
N ASP A 59 6.86 7.51 -0.13
CA ASP A 59 6.70 8.22 -1.39
C ASP A 59 5.41 9.04 -1.41
N LYS A 60 5.54 10.35 -1.68
CA LYS A 60 4.48 11.36 -1.67
C LYS A 60 3.48 11.21 -2.83
N THR A 61 3.10 9.99 -3.21
CA THR A 61 1.98 9.78 -4.14
C THR A 61 0.66 9.83 -3.36
N THR A 62 0.33 11.03 -2.91
CA THR A 62 -0.98 11.40 -2.38
C THR A 62 -1.98 11.30 -3.53
N GLY A 63 -2.70 10.18 -3.67
CA GLY A 63 -3.83 10.14 -4.61
C GLY A 63 -4.14 8.85 -5.36
N LEU A 64 -3.41 7.75 -5.17
CA LEU A 64 -3.86 6.46 -5.70
C LEU A 64 -4.67 5.72 -4.64
N SER A 65 -5.98 5.62 -4.88
CA SER A 65 -6.92 4.80 -4.07
C SER A 65 -6.40 3.37 -4.01
N PHE A 66 -5.97 2.97 -2.82
CA PHE A 66 -5.86 1.56 -2.50
C PHE A 66 -7.23 0.92 -2.63
N TYR A 67 -7.31 -0.29 -3.18
CA TYR A 67 -8.38 -1.19 -2.78
C TYR A 67 -8.02 -1.67 -1.38
N GLN A 68 -8.46 -0.93 -0.36
CA GLN A 68 -8.29 -1.30 1.04
C GLN A 68 -9.64 -1.78 1.57
N MET A 69 -9.68 -2.98 2.12
CA MET A 69 -10.90 -3.51 2.75
C MET A 69 -11.04 -3.10 4.22
N SER A 70 -9.94 -2.76 4.88
CA SER A 70 -10.00 -2.20 6.23
C SER A 70 -10.58 -0.79 6.21
N PRO A 71 -11.51 -0.46 7.13
CA PRO A 71 -12.00 0.90 7.29
C PRO A 71 -10.86 1.84 7.70
N LYS A 72 -11.08 3.15 7.49
CA LYS A 72 -10.11 4.18 7.87
C LYS A 72 -9.88 4.21 9.37
N ASP A 73 -8.62 4.21 9.78
CA ASP A 73 -8.20 4.18 11.19
C ASP A 73 -8.85 5.30 12.02
N ALA A 74 -9.07 6.48 11.45
CA ALA A 74 -9.70 7.61 12.14
C ALA A 74 -11.06 7.27 12.78
N LEU A 75 -11.84 6.39 12.16
CA LEU A 75 -13.12 5.94 12.71
C LEU A 75 -12.94 5.09 13.96
N GLN A 76 -11.93 4.21 13.97
CA GLN A 76 -11.62 3.36 15.11
C GLN A 76 -11.19 4.19 16.32
N HIS A 77 -10.31 5.18 16.11
CA HIS A 77 -9.89 6.11 17.15
C HIS A 77 -11.06 6.91 17.71
N ALA A 78 -11.91 7.46 16.84
CA ALA A 78 -13.11 8.19 17.25
C ALA A 78 -14.07 7.31 18.07
N GLY A 79 -14.23 6.03 17.69
CA GLY A 79 -15.01 5.07 18.46
C GLY A 79 -14.45 4.82 19.86
N ILE A 80 -13.14 4.60 19.97
CA ILE A 80 -12.47 4.42 21.27
C ILE A 80 -12.66 5.66 22.15
N LEU A 81 -12.43 6.86 21.60
CA LEU A 81 -12.62 8.12 22.33
C LEU A 81 -14.07 8.30 22.81
N THR A 82 -15.04 7.94 21.97
CA THR A 82 -16.46 7.99 22.32
C THR A 82 -16.77 7.07 23.50
N LEU A 83 -16.24 5.85 23.51
CA LEU A 83 -16.41 4.91 24.62
C LEU A 83 -15.79 5.42 25.91
N LEU A 84 -14.56 5.94 25.86
CA LEU A 84 -13.85 6.47 27.04
C LEU A 84 -14.61 7.63 27.69
N LEU A 85 -15.18 8.52 26.86
CA LEU A 85 -16.03 9.62 27.34
C LEU A 85 -17.37 9.12 27.90
N HIS A 86 -18.00 8.14 27.24
CA HIS A 86 -19.29 7.60 27.68
C HIS A 86 -19.24 7.01 29.09
N PHE A 87 -18.15 6.30 29.42
CA PHE A 87 -17.96 5.68 30.74
C PHE A 87 -17.25 6.58 31.77
N ASN A 88 -16.94 7.83 31.42
CA ASN A 88 -16.23 8.79 32.27
C ASN A 88 -14.92 8.23 32.86
N TRP A 89 -14.16 7.45 32.10
CA TRP A 89 -12.88 6.92 32.58
C TRP A 89 -11.84 8.04 32.75
N THR A 90 -11.32 8.19 33.96
CA THR A 90 -10.31 9.21 34.33
C THR A 90 -8.92 8.62 34.55
N TRP A 91 -8.80 7.30 34.69
CA TRP A 91 -7.54 6.59 34.86
C TRP A 91 -7.38 5.58 33.73
N ILE A 92 -6.57 5.94 32.73
CA ILE A 92 -6.35 5.12 31.53
C ILE A 92 -4.84 4.98 31.34
N GLY A 93 -4.36 3.72 31.20
CA GLY A 93 -3.01 3.42 30.76
C GLY A 93 -3.02 3.13 29.25
N ILE A 94 -2.16 3.80 28.50
CA ILE A 94 -2.00 3.56 27.06
C ILE A 94 -0.75 2.70 26.87
N LEU A 95 -0.90 1.54 26.23
CA LEU A 95 0.19 0.67 25.81
C LEU A 95 0.11 0.54 24.28
N THR A 96 1.15 0.96 23.57
CA THR A 96 1.23 0.86 22.11
C THR A 96 2.47 0.09 21.69
N SER A 97 2.43 -0.45 20.48
CA SER A 97 3.63 -0.92 19.78
C SER A 97 4.58 0.26 19.54
N ASN A 98 5.88 -0.02 19.50
CA ASN A 98 6.92 0.94 19.10
C ASN A 98 7.02 1.05 17.56
N ASP A 99 5.87 1.20 16.91
CA ASP A 99 5.74 1.34 15.46
C ASP A 99 4.92 2.59 15.11
N GLU A 100 4.87 2.91 13.83
CA GLU A 100 4.21 4.11 13.31
C GLU A 100 2.67 4.09 13.54
N TYR A 101 2.07 2.90 13.70
CA TYR A 101 0.66 2.77 14.07
C TYR A 101 0.44 3.19 15.51
N GLY A 102 1.32 2.76 16.42
CA GLY A 102 1.35 3.20 17.81
C GLY A 102 1.51 4.72 17.92
N GLU A 103 2.45 5.31 17.18
CA GLU A 103 2.67 6.76 17.17
C GLU A 103 1.43 7.54 16.70
N ARG A 104 0.79 7.13 15.60
CA ARG A 104 -0.45 7.77 15.10
C ARG A 104 -1.60 7.70 16.09
N PHE A 105 -1.74 6.57 16.79
CA PHE A 105 -2.74 6.41 17.84
C PHE A 105 -2.51 7.41 18.97
N VAL A 106 -1.27 7.48 19.48
CA VAL A 106 -0.90 8.41 20.55
C VAL A 106 -1.17 9.86 20.14
N GLN A 107 -0.76 10.27 18.94
CA GLN A 107 -1.01 11.62 18.40
C GLN A 107 -2.50 11.96 18.30
N THR A 108 -3.36 11.00 17.96
CA THR A 108 -4.80 11.22 17.80
C THR A 108 -5.51 11.34 19.14
N VAL A 109 -5.09 10.55 20.13
CA VAL A 109 -5.80 10.40 21.41
C VAL A 109 -5.32 11.42 22.45
N PHE A 110 -4.05 11.83 22.45
CA PHE A 110 -3.49 12.82 23.39
C PHE A 110 -4.26 14.15 23.48
N PRO A 111 -4.65 14.78 22.35
CA PRO A 111 -5.39 16.04 22.37
C PRO A 111 -6.74 15.97 23.09
N VAL A 112 -7.35 14.77 23.18
CA VAL A 112 -8.65 14.60 23.84
C VAL A 112 -8.51 14.63 25.36
N PHE A 113 -7.43 14.06 25.89
CA PHE A 113 -7.16 14.09 27.34
C PHE A 113 -6.59 15.42 27.81
N SER A 114 -5.95 16.17 26.91
CA SER A 114 -5.41 17.50 27.21
C SER A 114 -6.50 18.58 27.31
N ARG A 115 -7.77 18.25 27.05
CA ARG A 115 -8.93 19.17 27.08
C ARG A 115 -9.64 19.23 28.45
N LYS A 116 -8.96 18.87 29.54
CA LYS A 116 -9.45 19.11 30.90
C LYS A 116 -8.58 20.10 31.66
#